data_AF-A0A6I7XNM7-F1
#
_entry.id   AF-A0A6I7XNM7-F1
#
_cell.length_a   1.000
_cell.length_b   1.000
_cell.length_c   1.000
_cell.angle_alpha   90.00
_cell.angle_beta   90.00
_cell.angle_gamma   90.00
#
_symmetry.space_group_name_H-M   'P 1'
#
loop_
_entity.id
_entity.type
_entity.pdbx_description
1 polymer ?
#
loop_
_entity_poly.entity_id
_entity_poly.type
_entity_poly.pdbx_seq_one_letter_code
_entity_poly.pdbx_strand_id
1 'polypeptide(L)'
;MSPSQREHRTDRTAETRPTPARGPAPAERTALLDVQRTLGNAAALHLLRQSGAHTGHAHTGHAHTGAERAGDVPVQRFMEPRASGDAGAWRQAALAYVQSDAQRILADYAQVGLGKKLNRKQLDKLLADLGIGGAWQTVTQAVKDGPASAGEGVDASLTTVVQNLNMMEEECATAAKAGEEADYANPLRDAVVGTEFTFTDATLSGTAGGTPLRVDIGGLTGQEDARARAAITYAKGRMNDWAARVRAAALPAGFSLTVSDTTVKDQDAKRFTYSNGSTEWWWEITMDDACLETRTDPTPVAGLHAAPVRFILRSHIFPLAEATGLHVDQSIAGGGGHLSLDSATTFGGSVELFVQSMREWETQWEDWVARFGAAPREKDVVNAPWTGDLPQGETHLNGVRAVLDETLADAHRGDVDLLGAIRRLQAHMQALPLHRDATQNLRDKVADHPEDRLHYQAVNLEHMADANPAHRRVEFRDIQAQDGYDQLIEDLRYIGSMLQGVRDNVRAEQQTRLAQRHP
;
A
#
# COMPACT_ATOMS: atom_id res chain seq x y z
N MET A 1 81.31 45.98 -33.32
CA MET A 1 82.59 45.81 -32.58
C MET A 1 82.60 44.43 -31.95
N SER A 2 83.37 43.52 -32.57
CA SER A 2 83.87 42.22 -32.04
C SER A 2 84.71 42.42 -30.77
N PRO A 3 85.09 41.38 -29.97
CA PRO A 3 85.43 39.97 -30.31
C PRO A 3 84.82 38.90 -29.35
N SER A 4 84.69 37.59 -29.63
CA SER A 4 85.54 36.51 -30.18
C SER A 4 86.64 35.95 -29.23
N GLN A 5 86.34 34.78 -28.63
CA GLN A 5 87.20 33.60 -28.35
C GLN A 5 88.43 33.82 -27.42
N ARG A 6 88.86 32.92 -26.51
CA ARG A 6 88.88 31.45 -26.42
C ARG A 6 89.42 31.04 -25.02
N GLU A 7 89.37 29.73 -24.73
CA GLU A 7 90.21 28.94 -23.79
C GLU A 7 89.70 28.49 -22.40
N HIS A 8 89.32 27.20 -22.39
CA HIS A 8 89.82 26.06 -21.60
C HIS A 8 89.98 26.07 -20.05
N ARG A 9 89.25 25.10 -19.44
CA ARG A 9 89.64 24.02 -18.47
C ARG A 9 90.79 24.33 -17.49
N THR A 10 90.78 23.99 -16.20
CA THR A 10 90.04 23.04 -15.33
C THR A 10 90.39 23.44 -13.89
N ASP A 11 89.52 23.24 -12.90
CA ASP A 11 89.94 22.59 -11.65
C ASP A 11 88.77 22.14 -10.77
N ARG A 12 88.98 20.97 -10.15
CA ARG A 12 88.12 20.30 -9.18
C ARG A 12 88.25 20.95 -7.81
N THR A 13 87.14 21.17 -7.12
CA THR A 13 87.06 21.02 -5.66
C THR A 13 85.68 20.47 -5.27
N ALA A 14 85.67 19.70 -4.19
CA ALA A 14 84.64 18.74 -3.82
C ALA A 14 83.50 19.36 -3.01
N GLU A 15 82.25 19.02 -3.33
CA GLU A 15 81.11 19.24 -2.41
C GLU A 15 80.12 18.06 -2.41
N THR A 16 79.98 17.49 -1.21
CA THR A 16 78.80 16.89 -0.56
C THR A 16 77.87 15.97 -1.36
N ARG A 17 77.93 14.67 -1.02
CA ARG A 17 76.88 13.67 -1.33
C ARG A 17 75.61 13.96 -0.51
N PRO A 18 74.40 13.93 -1.11
CA PRO A 18 73.14 13.98 -0.38
C PRO A 18 72.79 12.64 0.28
N THR A 19 72.26 12.72 1.49
CA THR A 19 71.71 11.62 2.30
C THR A 19 70.49 11.00 1.62
N PRO A 20 70.27 9.66 1.69
CA PRO A 20 69.12 9.02 1.06
C PRO A 20 67.80 9.47 1.71
N ALA A 21 66.79 9.74 0.88
CA ALA A 21 65.45 10.12 1.30
C ALA A 21 64.83 9.04 2.20
N ARG A 22 64.39 9.45 3.40
CA ARG A 22 63.54 8.63 4.27
C ARG A 22 62.23 8.34 3.53
N GLY A 23 61.91 7.06 3.35
CA GLY A 23 60.61 6.61 2.87
C GLY A 23 59.47 7.06 3.81
N PRO A 24 58.22 7.02 3.33
CA PRO A 24 57.07 7.48 4.10
C PRO A 24 56.95 6.73 5.42
N ALA A 25 56.58 7.47 6.48
CA ALA A 25 56.34 6.90 7.80
C ALA A 25 55.22 5.84 7.72
N PRO A 26 55.31 4.75 8.51
CA PRO A 26 54.27 3.74 8.56
C PRO A 26 52.94 4.40 8.97
N ALA A 27 51.87 4.06 8.24
CA ALA A 27 50.54 4.57 8.51
C ALA A 27 50.14 4.32 9.98
N GLU A 28 49.52 5.32 10.60
CA GLU A 28 49.05 5.22 11.98
C GLU A 28 48.11 4.03 12.14
N ARG A 29 48.29 3.28 13.24
CA ARG A 29 47.54 2.06 13.55
C ARG A 29 46.02 2.26 13.49
N THR A 30 45.55 3.48 13.75
CA THR A 30 44.14 3.89 13.66
C THR A 30 43.64 3.89 12.21
N ALA A 31 44.42 4.38 11.26
CA ALA A 31 44.08 4.37 9.83
C ALA A 31 44.02 2.95 9.26
N LEU A 32 44.90 2.05 9.73
CA LEU A 32 44.87 0.63 9.37
C LEU A 32 43.62 -0.09 9.92
N LEU A 33 43.18 0.26 11.12
CA LEU A 33 41.96 -0.29 11.73
C LEU A 33 40.70 0.24 11.04
N ASP A 34 40.67 1.50 10.62
CA ASP A 34 39.55 2.07 9.86
C ASP A 34 39.45 1.49 8.45
N VAL A 35 40.58 1.21 7.78
CA VAL A 35 40.60 0.49 6.50
C VAL A 35 40.14 -0.96 6.68
N GLN A 36 40.56 -1.66 7.74
CA GLN A 36 40.06 -3.01 8.05
C GLN A 36 38.56 -3.02 8.36
N ARG A 37 38.05 -2.03 9.08
CA ARG A 37 36.62 -1.90 9.41
C ARG A 37 35.79 -1.57 8.16
N THR A 38 36.31 -0.72 7.28
CA THR A 38 35.68 -0.38 5.99
C THR A 38 35.66 -1.58 5.04
N LEU A 39 36.76 -2.32 4.94
CA LEU A 39 36.85 -3.54 4.12
C LEU A 39 36.00 -4.68 4.70
N GLY A 40 35.95 -4.83 6.02
CA GLY A 40 35.08 -5.81 6.70
C GLY A 40 33.59 -5.53 6.47
N ASN A 41 33.18 -4.26 6.59
CA ASN A 41 31.80 -3.85 6.33
C ASN A 41 31.44 -3.98 4.85
N ALA A 42 32.36 -3.66 3.93
CA ALA A 42 32.16 -3.83 2.49
C ALA A 42 32.06 -5.31 2.09
N ALA A 43 32.85 -6.19 2.71
CA ALA A 43 32.79 -7.64 2.48
C ALA A 43 31.50 -8.27 3.03
N ALA A 44 31.04 -7.83 4.22
CA ALA A 44 29.74 -8.23 4.77
C ALA A 44 28.57 -7.77 3.89
N LEU A 45 28.60 -6.53 3.40
CA LEU A 45 27.61 -6.02 2.44
C LEU A 45 27.64 -6.75 1.09
N HIS A 46 28.83 -7.16 0.62
CA HIS A 46 28.97 -7.92 -0.62
C HIS A 46 28.42 -9.35 -0.50
N LEU A 47 28.65 -10.03 0.63
CA LEU A 47 28.11 -11.36 0.91
C LEU A 47 26.58 -11.33 1.13
N LEU A 48 26.06 -10.27 1.75
CA LEU A 48 24.61 -10.05 1.87
C LEU A 48 23.95 -9.71 0.53
N ARG A 49 24.66 -9.06 -0.40
CA ARG A 49 24.19 -8.81 -1.77
C ARG A 49 24.29 -10.03 -2.69
N GLN A 50 25.27 -10.92 -2.47
CA GLN A 50 25.40 -12.16 -3.26
C GLN A 50 24.41 -13.25 -2.83
N SER A 51 23.90 -13.21 -1.60
CA SER A 51 22.86 -14.13 -1.12
C SER A 51 21.44 -13.73 -1.53
N GLY A 52 21.25 -12.55 -2.11
CA GLY A 52 19.98 -12.08 -2.69
C GLY A 52 20.18 -11.61 -4.13
N ALA A 53 20.15 -12.52 -5.09
CA ALA A 53 20.22 -12.20 -6.51
C ALA A 53 18.94 -12.65 -7.24
N HIS A 54 17.99 -11.72 -7.42
CA HIS A 54 17.59 -11.19 -8.73
C HIS A 54 16.70 -9.93 -8.54
N THR A 55 16.83 -8.99 -9.47
CA THR A 55 16.81 -7.54 -9.27
C THR A 55 15.48 -6.84 -9.52
N GLY A 56 15.18 -5.85 -8.69
CA GLY A 56 14.27 -4.72 -8.93
C GLY A 56 14.41 -3.72 -7.77
N HIS A 57 14.56 -2.42 -8.04
CA HIS A 57 14.86 -1.38 -7.04
C HIS A 57 13.87 -1.37 -5.86
N ALA A 58 14.32 -1.88 -4.71
CA ALA A 58 13.56 -1.85 -3.47
C ALA A 58 13.91 -0.59 -2.68
N HIS A 59 12.91 0.27 -2.47
CA HIS A 59 12.84 1.10 -1.28
C HIS A 59 13.08 0.19 -0.06
N THR A 60 13.95 0.62 0.85
CA THR A 60 14.14 -0.05 2.14
C THR A 60 12.85 0.08 2.95
N GLY A 61 11.93 -0.85 2.73
CA GLY A 61 10.76 -1.06 3.57
C GLY A 61 11.24 -1.48 4.95
N HIS A 62 11.12 -0.58 5.91
CA HIS A 62 11.26 -0.92 7.31
C HIS A 62 10.14 -1.90 7.64
N ALA A 63 10.51 -3.12 8.01
CA ALA A 63 9.58 -4.11 8.51
C ALA A 63 8.84 -3.50 9.72
N HIS A 64 7.55 -3.23 9.53
CA HIS A 64 6.68 -2.74 10.59
C HIS A 64 6.71 -3.72 11.76
N THR A 65 7.25 -3.30 12.90
CA THR A 65 7.06 -3.99 14.18
C THR A 65 5.61 -3.93 14.66
N GLY A 66 4.73 -3.22 13.94
CA GLY A 66 3.27 -3.30 14.07
C GLY A 66 2.62 -4.50 13.37
N ALA A 67 3.30 -5.15 12.41
CA ALA A 67 2.79 -6.33 11.71
C ALA A 67 2.94 -7.63 12.53
N GLU A 68 3.77 -7.63 13.58
CA GLU A 68 3.89 -8.80 14.48
C GLU A 68 2.63 -9.04 15.33
N ARG A 69 1.69 -8.07 15.40
CA ARG A 69 0.36 -8.30 15.99
C ARG A 69 -0.68 -8.86 15.02
N ALA A 70 -0.38 -8.96 13.73
CA ALA A 70 -1.17 -9.77 12.80
C ALA A 70 -0.88 -11.28 12.97
N GLY A 71 -0.20 -11.69 14.05
CA GLY A 71 0.14 -13.07 14.36
C GLY A 71 -1.05 -14.01 14.62
N ASP A 72 -2.27 -13.47 14.76
CA ASP A 72 -3.47 -14.28 15.04
C ASP A 72 -4.61 -14.12 14.02
N VAL A 73 -4.48 -13.25 12.99
CA VAL A 73 -5.49 -13.18 11.93
C VAL A 73 -5.11 -14.21 10.86
N PRO A 74 -5.93 -15.25 10.61
CA PRO A 74 -5.62 -16.25 9.61
C PRO A 74 -5.64 -15.58 8.22
N VAL A 75 -4.44 -15.24 7.71
CA VAL A 75 -4.28 -14.90 6.30
C VAL A 75 -4.79 -16.09 5.49
N GLN A 76 -5.79 -15.86 4.63
CA GLN A 76 -6.31 -16.86 3.71
C GLN A 76 -5.15 -17.50 2.93
N ARG A 77 -4.98 -18.81 3.03
CA ARG A 77 -3.94 -19.57 2.32
C ARG A 77 -4.55 -20.27 1.13
N PHE A 78 -4.91 -19.49 0.13
CA PHE A 78 -5.59 -20.02 -1.04
C PHE A 78 -4.68 -20.94 -1.88
N MET A 79 -5.21 -22.10 -2.24
CA MET A 79 -4.65 -22.96 -3.28
C MET A 79 -5.57 -22.94 -4.49
N GLU A 80 -5.02 -22.81 -5.70
CA GLU A 80 -5.85 -22.84 -6.91
C GLU A 80 -6.63 -24.17 -6.98
N PRO A 81 -7.97 -24.14 -7.09
CA PRO A 81 -8.79 -25.34 -6.95
C PRO A 81 -8.63 -26.32 -8.11
N ARG A 82 -8.10 -25.86 -9.25
CA ARG A 82 -7.95 -26.62 -10.49
C ARG A 82 -6.67 -26.21 -11.20
N ALA A 83 -6.15 -27.07 -12.06
CA ALA A 83 -4.99 -26.74 -12.87
C ALA A 83 -5.35 -25.66 -13.92
N SER A 84 -4.68 -24.50 -13.86
CA SER A 84 -4.66 -23.49 -14.93
C SER A 84 -3.51 -23.68 -15.93
N GLY A 85 -2.62 -24.65 -15.68
CA GLY A 85 -1.44 -24.93 -16.48
C GLY A 85 -1.02 -26.41 -16.41
N ASP A 86 0.22 -26.67 -16.00
CA ASP A 86 0.72 -28.04 -15.83
C ASP A 86 -0.07 -28.76 -14.72
N ALA A 87 -0.95 -29.68 -15.13
CA ALA A 87 -1.78 -30.45 -14.22
C ALA A 87 -0.98 -31.32 -13.23
N GLY A 88 0.20 -31.82 -13.64
CA GLY A 88 1.09 -32.58 -12.76
C GLY A 88 1.70 -31.70 -11.67
N ALA A 89 2.18 -30.51 -12.04
CA ALA A 89 2.71 -29.53 -11.09
C ALA A 89 1.62 -29.05 -10.12
N TRP A 90 0.43 -28.73 -10.63
CA TRP A 90 -0.72 -28.37 -9.81
C TRP A 90 -1.10 -29.48 -8.82
N ARG A 91 -1.20 -30.74 -9.27
CA ARG A 91 -1.53 -31.88 -8.42
C ARG A 91 -0.55 -32.02 -7.26
N GLN A 92 0.75 -31.91 -7.54
CA GLN A 92 1.79 -31.99 -6.50
C GLN A 92 1.64 -30.86 -5.48
N ALA A 93 1.41 -29.63 -5.93
CA ALA A 93 1.19 -28.47 -5.05
C ALA A 93 -0.09 -28.63 -4.21
N ALA A 94 -1.19 -29.08 -4.80
CA ALA A 94 -2.46 -29.28 -4.12
C ALA A 94 -2.38 -30.42 -3.07
N LEU A 95 -1.69 -31.53 -3.38
CA LEU A 95 -1.45 -32.59 -2.40
C LEU A 95 -0.57 -32.12 -1.24
N ALA A 96 0.45 -31.30 -1.52
CA ALA A 96 1.29 -30.70 -0.50
C ALA A 96 0.47 -29.77 0.41
N TYR A 97 -0.38 -28.91 -0.16
CA TYR A 97 -1.30 -28.03 0.58
C TYR A 97 -2.25 -28.83 1.48
N VAL A 98 -2.89 -29.90 0.96
CA VAL A 98 -3.75 -30.76 1.79
C VAL A 98 -2.95 -31.43 2.90
N GLN A 99 -1.73 -31.88 2.63
CA GLN A 99 -0.87 -32.49 3.64
C GLN A 99 -0.47 -31.52 4.76
N SER A 100 -0.16 -30.27 4.44
CA SER A 100 0.34 -29.27 5.40
C SER A 100 -0.76 -28.57 6.17
N ASP A 101 -1.89 -28.26 5.52
CA ASP A 101 -2.85 -27.27 6.06
C ASP A 101 -4.20 -27.87 6.45
N ALA A 102 -4.60 -29.01 5.89
CA ALA A 102 -5.98 -29.49 6.02
C ALA A 102 -6.43 -29.72 7.49
N GLN A 103 -5.53 -30.21 8.36
CA GLN A 103 -5.85 -30.38 9.78
C GLN A 103 -6.06 -29.05 10.51
N ARG A 104 -5.23 -28.05 10.21
CA ARG A 104 -5.35 -26.70 10.76
C ARG A 104 -6.64 -26.05 10.29
N ILE A 105 -6.91 -26.09 8.97
CA ILE A 105 -8.11 -25.50 8.37
C ILE A 105 -9.38 -26.10 8.99
N LEU A 106 -9.45 -27.42 9.15
CA LEU A 106 -10.59 -28.07 9.81
C LEU A 106 -10.77 -27.64 11.26
N ALA A 107 -9.66 -27.47 12.00
CA ALA A 107 -9.70 -27.02 13.39
C ALA A 107 -10.14 -25.55 13.49
N ASP A 108 -9.60 -24.67 12.64
CA ASP A 108 -9.97 -23.26 12.55
C ASP A 108 -11.44 -23.12 12.15
N TYR A 109 -11.90 -23.88 11.16
CA TYR A 109 -13.31 -23.86 10.72
C TYR A 109 -14.26 -24.32 11.81
N ALA A 110 -13.91 -25.38 12.53
CA ALA A 110 -14.67 -25.80 13.69
C ALA A 110 -14.76 -24.69 14.76
N GLN A 111 -13.61 -24.12 15.13
CA GLN A 111 -13.51 -23.19 16.25
C GLN A 111 -14.02 -21.78 15.92
N VAL A 112 -13.54 -21.19 14.83
CA VAL A 112 -13.80 -19.82 14.40
C VAL A 112 -15.07 -19.74 13.58
N GLY A 113 -15.19 -20.57 12.54
CA GLY A 113 -16.37 -20.57 11.67
C GLY A 113 -17.63 -21.06 12.39
N LEU A 114 -17.57 -22.23 13.04
CA LEU A 114 -18.74 -22.86 13.66
C LEU A 114 -18.90 -22.56 15.16
N GLY A 115 -17.92 -21.95 15.81
CA GLY A 115 -17.95 -21.69 17.25
C GLY A 115 -17.93 -22.96 18.12
N LYS A 116 -17.39 -24.08 17.61
CA LYS A 116 -17.44 -25.41 18.24
C LYS A 116 -16.05 -26.04 18.35
N LYS A 117 -15.80 -26.76 19.44
CA LYS A 117 -14.68 -27.71 19.51
C LYS A 117 -15.18 -29.09 19.10
N LEU A 118 -14.68 -29.60 17.98
CA LEU A 118 -15.11 -30.90 17.44
C LEU A 118 -14.11 -31.99 17.81
N ASN A 119 -14.61 -33.12 18.30
CA ASN A 119 -13.83 -34.36 18.38
C ASN A 119 -13.77 -35.05 17.01
N ARG A 120 -12.96 -36.10 16.88
CA ARG A 120 -12.78 -36.83 15.62
C ARG A 120 -14.08 -37.30 14.96
N LYS A 121 -15.03 -37.85 15.74
CA LYS A 121 -16.32 -38.31 15.21
C LYS A 121 -17.15 -37.15 14.66
N GLN A 122 -17.06 -35.99 15.29
CA GLN A 122 -17.74 -34.79 14.81
C GLN A 122 -17.06 -34.18 13.58
N LEU A 123 -15.73 -34.29 13.45
CA LEU A 123 -15.02 -33.95 12.21
C LEU A 123 -15.41 -34.87 11.05
N ASP A 124 -15.55 -36.17 11.30
CA ASP A 124 -16.04 -37.10 10.27
C ASP A 124 -17.48 -36.74 9.83
N LYS A 125 -18.34 -36.35 10.78
CA LYS A 125 -19.68 -35.82 10.47
C LYS A 125 -19.59 -34.54 9.65
N LEU A 126 -18.73 -33.59 10.03
CA LEU A 126 -18.52 -32.33 9.31
C LEU A 126 -18.16 -32.58 7.83
N LEU A 127 -17.22 -33.49 7.57
CA LEU A 127 -16.83 -33.87 6.20
C LEU A 127 -17.98 -34.54 5.43
N ALA A 128 -18.86 -35.26 6.12
CA ALA A 128 -20.06 -35.87 5.54
C ALA A 128 -21.16 -34.83 5.23
N ASP A 129 -21.40 -33.88 6.13
CA ASP A 129 -22.36 -32.78 5.95
C ASP A 129 -21.96 -31.89 4.76
N LEU A 130 -20.65 -31.75 4.50
CA LEU A 130 -20.09 -31.10 3.32
C LEU A 130 -20.13 -31.97 2.04
N GLY A 131 -20.52 -33.24 2.14
CA GLY A 131 -20.55 -34.16 1.01
C GLY A 131 -19.19 -34.55 0.44
N ILE A 132 -18.08 -34.31 1.16
CA ILE A 132 -16.71 -34.53 0.66
C ILE A 132 -16.05 -35.80 1.19
N GLY A 133 -16.72 -36.60 2.02
CA GLY A 133 -16.13 -37.77 2.67
C GLY A 133 -15.43 -38.75 1.71
N GLY A 134 -16.00 -39.01 0.53
CA GLY A 134 -15.39 -39.88 -0.48
C GLY A 134 -14.13 -39.27 -1.12
N ALA A 135 -14.21 -38.02 -1.57
CA ALA A 135 -13.07 -37.29 -2.13
C ALA A 135 -11.93 -37.15 -1.12
N TRP A 136 -12.27 -36.88 0.15
CA TRP A 136 -11.34 -36.78 1.26
C TRP A 136 -10.55 -38.07 1.49
N GLN A 137 -11.22 -39.23 1.45
CA GLN A 137 -10.56 -40.54 1.59
C GLN A 137 -9.57 -40.78 0.46
N THR A 138 -9.98 -40.53 -0.79
CA THR A 138 -9.12 -40.68 -1.97
C THR A 138 -7.86 -39.81 -1.86
N VAL A 139 -8.03 -38.53 -1.52
CA VAL A 139 -6.90 -37.57 -1.41
C VAL A 139 -6.00 -37.91 -0.23
N THR A 140 -6.57 -38.24 0.93
CA THR A 140 -5.78 -38.63 2.12
C THR A 140 -4.96 -39.89 1.85
N GLN A 141 -5.50 -40.84 1.08
CA GLN A 141 -4.76 -42.03 0.68
C GLN A 141 -3.61 -41.66 -0.27
N ALA A 142 -3.86 -40.80 -1.27
CA ALA A 142 -2.81 -40.30 -2.16
C ALA A 142 -1.68 -39.55 -1.42
N VAL A 143 -2.01 -38.75 -0.40
CA VAL A 143 -1.01 -38.09 0.46
C VAL A 143 -0.16 -39.12 1.22
N LYS A 144 -0.77 -40.20 1.74
CA LYS A 144 -0.06 -41.28 2.45
C LYS A 144 0.85 -42.10 1.52
N ASP A 145 0.38 -42.38 0.31
CA ASP A 145 1.13 -43.14 -0.70
C ASP A 145 2.25 -42.30 -1.36
N GLY A 146 2.33 -41.01 -1.01
CA GLY A 146 3.33 -40.06 -1.45
C GLY A 146 2.84 -39.22 -2.63
N PRO A 147 2.91 -37.88 -2.59
CA PRO A 147 2.39 -37.02 -3.65
C PRO A 147 2.92 -37.32 -5.07
N ALA A 148 4.15 -37.85 -5.16
CA ALA A 148 4.78 -38.22 -6.44
C ALA A 148 4.17 -39.47 -7.10
N SER A 149 3.44 -40.31 -6.34
CA SER A 149 2.81 -41.54 -6.86
C SER A 149 1.36 -41.31 -7.33
N ALA A 150 0.79 -40.13 -7.07
CA ALA A 150 -0.59 -39.81 -7.42
C ALA A 150 -0.76 -39.52 -8.92
N GLY A 151 -1.55 -40.36 -9.59
CA GLY A 151 -1.96 -40.17 -10.99
C GLY A 151 -3.18 -39.27 -11.16
N GLU A 152 -3.56 -39.04 -12.42
CA GLU A 152 -4.71 -38.19 -12.83
C GLU A 152 -6.05 -38.59 -12.21
N GLY A 153 -6.21 -39.86 -11.82
CA GLY A 153 -7.44 -40.37 -11.19
C GLY A 153 -7.81 -39.69 -9.87
N VAL A 154 -6.88 -38.96 -9.24
CA VAL A 154 -7.12 -38.22 -7.98
C VAL A 154 -7.61 -36.79 -8.23
N ASP A 155 -7.42 -36.22 -9.43
CA ASP A 155 -7.56 -34.78 -9.69
C ASP A 155 -8.96 -34.22 -9.39
N ALA A 156 -10.02 -34.97 -9.73
CA ALA A 156 -11.39 -34.57 -9.42
C ALA A 156 -11.68 -34.56 -7.91
N SER A 157 -11.16 -35.55 -7.18
CA SER A 157 -11.26 -35.60 -5.71
C SER A 157 -10.44 -34.49 -5.07
N LEU A 158 -9.25 -34.22 -5.61
CA LEU A 158 -8.36 -33.17 -5.14
C LEU A 158 -8.97 -31.78 -5.34
N THR A 159 -9.56 -31.52 -6.52
CA THR A 159 -10.33 -30.30 -6.80
C THR A 159 -11.42 -30.10 -5.75
N THR A 160 -12.24 -31.13 -5.52
CA THR A 160 -13.34 -31.07 -4.54
C THR A 160 -12.85 -30.77 -3.12
N VAL A 161 -11.75 -31.41 -2.70
CA VAL A 161 -11.16 -31.20 -1.37
C VAL A 161 -10.56 -29.80 -1.25
N VAL A 162 -9.78 -29.34 -2.23
CA VAL A 162 -9.17 -28.00 -2.22
C VAL A 162 -10.25 -26.92 -2.21
N GLN A 163 -11.27 -27.01 -3.05
CA GLN A 163 -12.40 -26.07 -3.05
C GLN A 163 -13.06 -25.96 -1.66
N ASN A 164 -13.31 -27.09 -1.00
CA ASN A 164 -13.93 -27.07 0.33
C ASN A 164 -12.98 -26.55 1.42
N LEU A 165 -11.67 -26.80 1.33
CA LEU A 165 -10.68 -26.22 2.24
C LEU A 165 -10.59 -24.70 2.05
N ASN A 166 -10.52 -24.21 0.80
CA ASN A 166 -10.54 -22.78 0.49
C ASN A 166 -11.81 -22.10 1.00
N MET A 167 -12.99 -22.70 0.79
CA MET A 167 -14.25 -22.20 1.32
C MET A 167 -14.21 -22.12 2.85
N MET A 168 -13.68 -23.13 3.54
CA MET A 168 -13.53 -23.09 5.00
C MET A 168 -12.62 -21.95 5.47
N GLU A 169 -11.50 -21.71 4.78
CA GLU A 169 -10.60 -20.60 5.08
C GLU A 169 -11.27 -19.24 4.84
N GLU A 170 -12.00 -19.08 3.73
CA GLU A 170 -12.80 -17.86 3.46
C GLU A 170 -13.81 -17.60 4.57
N GLU A 171 -14.55 -18.63 5.01
CA GLU A 171 -15.54 -18.49 6.09
C GLU A 171 -14.85 -18.15 7.42
N CYS A 172 -13.63 -18.68 7.70
CA CYS A 172 -12.86 -18.32 8.88
C CYS A 172 -12.35 -16.88 8.85
N ALA A 173 -11.80 -16.44 7.71
CA ALA A 173 -11.33 -15.08 7.51
C ALA A 173 -12.48 -14.08 7.69
N THR A 174 -13.63 -14.39 7.09
CA THR A 174 -14.87 -13.61 7.22
C THR A 174 -15.34 -13.57 8.67
N ALA A 175 -15.44 -14.71 9.35
CA ALA A 175 -15.89 -14.78 10.74
C ALA A 175 -14.96 -14.03 11.70
N ALA A 176 -13.64 -14.16 11.50
CA ALA A 176 -12.64 -13.46 12.31
C ALA A 176 -12.79 -11.94 12.19
N LYS A 177 -13.00 -11.43 10.97
CA LYS A 177 -13.04 -9.99 10.71
C LYS A 177 -14.41 -9.36 10.94
N ALA A 178 -15.49 -10.01 10.50
CA ALA A 178 -16.86 -9.57 10.74
C ALA A 178 -17.30 -9.78 12.21
N GLY A 179 -16.59 -10.65 12.93
CA GLY A 179 -16.79 -10.93 14.35
C GLY A 179 -16.09 -9.97 15.31
N GLU A 180 -15.25 -9.05 14.82
CA GLU A 180 -14.63 -8.00 15.64
C GLU A 180 -15.70 -7.20 16.40
N GLU A 181 -15.39 -6.81 17.64
CA GLU A 181 -16.31 -6.03 18.45
C GLU A 181 -16.53 -4.65 17.80
N ALA A 182 -17.80 -4.30 17.58
CA ALA A 182 -18.16 -3.02 16.98
C ALA A 182 -17.83 -1.87 17.95
N ASP A 183 -16.90 -1.01 17.55
CA ASP A 183 -16.67 0.30 18.19
C ASP A 183 -17.26 1.39 17.29
N TYR A 184 -18.56 1.69 17.43
CA TYR A 184 -19.19 2.74 16.62
C TYR A 184 -18.65 4.15 16.92
N ALA A 185 -17.92 4.35 18.02
CA ALA A 185 -17.27 5.64 18.31
C ALA A 185 -15.96 5.81 17.53
N ASN A 186 -15.21 4.71 17.36
CA ASN A 186 -13.98 4.62 16.56
C ASN A 186 -14.06 3.42 15.61
N PRO A 187 -14.96 3.47 14.62
CA PRO A 187 -15.07 2.36 13.69
C PRO A 187 -13.74 2.26 12.95
N LEU A 188 -13.32 1.03 12.61
CA LEU A 188 -11.99 0.74 12.06
C LEU A 188 -10.81 0.93 13.01
N ARG A 189 -11.03 0.85 14.33
CA ARG A 189 -10.00 0.98 15.37
C ARG A 189 -8.64 0.38 14.97
N ASP A 190 -8.65 -0.85 14.45
CA ASP A 190 -7.43 -1.61 14.10
C ASP A 190 -7.10 -1.59 12.60
N ALA A 191 -7.93 -0.99 11.74
CA ALA A 191 -7.61 -0.84 10.34
C ALA A 191 -6.48 0.18 10.17
N VAL A 192 -5.46 -0.20 9.42
CA VAL A 192 -4.34 0.67 9.08
C VAL A 192 -4.76 1.58 7.94
N VAL A 193 -4.59 2.88 8.14
CA VAL A 193 -4.92 3.90 7.15
C VAL A 193 -3.67 4.65 6.73
N GLY A 194 -3.56 4.92 5.43
CA GLY A 194 -2.65 5.92 4.89
C GLY A 194 -3.44 7.20 4.63
N THR A 195 -2.87 8.35 4.99
CA THR A 195 -3.51 9.64 4.76
C THR A 195 -2.64 10.50 3.87
N GLU A 196 -3.28 11.14 2.91
CA GLU A 196 -2.71 12.14 2.03
C GLU A 196 -3.43 13.48 2.25
N PHE A 197 -2.67 14.56 2.33
CA PHE A 197 -3.22 15.91 2.44
C PHE A 197 -2.55 16.81 1.42
N THR A 198 -3.34 17.62 0.71
CA THR A 198 -2.82 18.56 -0.27
C THR A 198 -2.88 19.98 0.26
N PHE A 199 -1.79 20.71 0.02
CA PHE A 199 -1.60 22.08 0.45
C PHE A 199 -1.18 22.92 -0.75
N THR A 200 -1.83 24.06 -0.94
CA THR A 200 -1.54 24.95 -2.05
C THR A 200 -1.43 26.41 -1.62
N ASP A 201 -1.05 27.27 -2.56
CA ASP A 201 -1.25 28.71 -2.50
C ASP A 201 -1.61 29.23 -3.90
N ALA A 202 -1.85 30.53 -4.05
CA ALA A 202 -2.22 31.10 -5.35
C ALA A 202 -1.13 30.89 -6.43
N THR A 203 0.13 30.78 -6.04
CA THR A 203 1.22 30.50 -6.99
C THR A 203 1.19 29.05 -7.42
N LEU A 204 1.15 28.11 -6.46
CA LEU A 204 1.17 26.67 -6.76
C LEU A 204 -0.06 26.20 -7.53
N SER A 205 -1.25 26.66 -7.16
CA SER A 205 -2.50 26.32 -7.86
C SER A 205 -2.65 27.01 -9.22
N GLY A 206 -1.82 28.01 -9.52
CA GLY A 206 -1.99 28.85 -10.71
C GLY A 206 -3.20 29.79 -10.66
N THR A 207 -3.90 29.87 -9.52
CA THR A 207 -4.99 30.82 -9.33
C THR A 207 -4.47 32.25 -9.23
N ALA A 208 -5.34 33.24 -9.43
CA ALA A 208 -4.96 34.66 -9.43
C ALA A 208 -3.81 35.04 -10.40
N GLY A 209 -3.64 34.28 -11.50
CA GLY A 209 -2.60 34.51 -12.50
C GLY A 209 -1.23 33.90 -12.16
N GLY A 210 -1.18 33.01 -11.17
CA GLY A 210 0.01 32.21 -10.86
C GLY A 210 0.42 31.27 -12.01
N THR A 211 1.65 30.76 -11.94
CA THR A 211 2.09 29.65 -12.79
C THR A 211 1.93 28.36 -11.99
N PRO A 212 0.98 27.48 -12.34
CA PRO A 212 0.74 26.29 -11.55
C PRO A 212 2.00 25.42 -11.49
N LEU A 213 2.21 24.78 -10.34
CA LEU A 213 3.25 23.79 -10.18
C LEU A 213 2.99 22.65 -11.17
N ARG A 214 3.99 22.33 -11.97
CA ARG A 214 3.99 21.18 -12.87
C ARG A 214 5.22 20.34 -12.59
N VAL A 215 5.00 19.13 -12.12
CA VAL A 215 6.06 18.23 -11.66
C VAL A 215 6.68 17.44 -12.81
N ASP A 216 5.88 17.08 -13.82
CA ASP A 216 6.36 16.48 -15.06
C ASP A 216 6.65 17.56 -16.12
N ILE A 217 7.93 17.90 -16.24
CA ILE A 217 8.43 18.88 -17.22
C ILE A 217 9.00 18.22 -18.49
N GLY A 218 8.82 16.90 -18.66
CA GLY A 218 9.26 16.17 -19.84
C GLY A 218 8.69 16.80 -21.13
N GLY A 219 9.56 17.07 -22.10
CA GLY A 219 9.15 17.64 -23.39
C GLY A 219 8.84 19.14 -23.39
N LEU A 220 8.84 19.81 -22.23
CA LEU A 220 8.68 21.27 -22.19
C LEU A 220 9.94 21.97 -22.73
N THR A 221 9.73 23.10 -23.41
CA THR A 221 10.82 23.93 -23.95
C THR A 221 10.55 25.42 -23.77
N GLY A 222 11.61 26.24 -23.89
CA GLY A 222 11.49 27.70 -23.91
C GLY A 222 10.87 28.28 -22.63
N GLN A 223 9.82 29.09 -22.79
CA GLN A 223 9.18 29.78 -21.66
C GLN A 223 8.41 28.84 -20.73
N GLU A 224 7.88 27.73 -21.23
CA GLU A 224 7.10 26.79 -20.43
C GLU A 224 8.00 26.00 -19.47
N ASP A 225 9.14 25.49 -19.95
CA ASP A 225 10.15 24.84 -19.09
C ASP A 225 10.69 25.82 -18.03
N ALA A 226 11.01 27.06 -18.42
CA ALA A 226 11.47 28.07 -17.48
C ALA A 226 10.44 28.38 -16.39
N ARG A 227 9.16 28.48 -16.76
CA ARG A 227 8.04 28.68 -15.83
C ARG A 227 7.86 27.50 -14.87
N ALA A 228 7.88 26.27 -15.38
CA ALA A 228 7.75 25.07 -14.56
C ALA A 228 8.91 24.93 -13.56
N ARG A 229 10.16 25.19 -13.98
CA ARG A 229 11.33 25.20 -13.08
C ARG A 229 11.24 26.29 -12.01
N ALA A 230 10.69 27.46 -12.33
CA ALA A 230 10.46 28.52 -11.36
C ALA A 230 9.42 28.09 -10.32
N ALA A 231 8.33 27.44 -10.73
CA ALA A 231 7.31 26.89 -9.83
C ALA A 231 7.89 25.78 -8.92
N ILE A 232 8.69 24.86 -9.45
CA ILE A 232 9.41 23.83 -8.67
C ILE A 232 10.35 24.48 -7.65
N THR A 233 11.09 25.51 -8.05
CA THR A 233 11.99 26.25 -7.14
C THR A 233 11.22 26.92 -6.00
N TYR A 234 10.07 27.51 -6.33
CA TYR A 234 9.17 28.13 -5.35
C TYR A 234 8.60 27.09 -4.38
N ALA A 235 8.08 25.96 -4.89
CA ALA A 235 7.59 24.84 -4.10
C ALA A 235 8.67 24.31 -3.13
N LYS A 236 9.90 24.13 -3.61
CA LYS A 236 11.06 23.75 -2.78
C LYS A 236 11.33 24.77 -1.67
N GLY A 237 11.20 26.06 -1.97
CA GLY A 237 11.27 27.14 -0.99
C GLY A 237 10.24 26.96 0.12
N ARG A 238 8.97 26.75 -0.24
CA ARG A 238 7.87 26.50 0.71
C ARG A 238 8.12 25.26 1.58
N MET A 239 8.60 24.16 1.00
CA MET A 239 8.96 22.94 1.73
C MET A 239 10.09 23.20 2.74
N ASN A 240 11.12 23.95 2.36
CA ASN A 240 12.22 24.30 3.25
C ASN A 240 11.76 25.21 4.40
N ASP A 241 10.90 26.19 4.12
CA ASP A 241 10.32 27.07 5.13
C ASP A 241 9.45 26.27 6.12
N TRP A 242 8.62 25.35 5.62
CA TRP A 242 7.81 24.47 6.46
C TRP A 242 8.71 23.58 7.33
N ALA A 243 9.75 22.98 6.72
CA ALA A 243 10.70 22.17 7.45
C ALA A 243 11.45 22.96 8.55
N ALA A 244 11.83 24.21 8.29
CA ALA A 244 12.44 25.08 9.28
C ALA A 244 11.50 25.38 10.45
N ARG A 245 10.21 25.61 10.17
CA ARG A 245 9.20 25.82 11.21
C ARG A 245 8.98 24.58 12.07
N VAL A 246 8.89 23.39 11.47
CA VAL A 246 8.74 22.13 12.22
C VAL A 246 9.95 21.90 13.13
N ARG A 247 11.18 22.17 12.64
CA ARG A 247 12.41 22.06 13.47
C ARG A 247 12.43 23.02 14.66
N ALA A 248 11.79 24.19 14.53
CA ALA A 248 11.72 25.19 15.59
C ALA A 248 10.54 24.99 16.55
N ALA A 249 9.56 24.15 16.20
CA ALA A 249 8.37 23.90 17.00
C ALA A 249 8.65 22.99 18.20
N ALA A 250 7.81 23.09 19.23
CA ALA A 250 7.86 22.20 20.38
C ALA A 250 7.45 20.78 19.96
N LEU A 251 8.25 19.78 20.33
CA LEU A 251 7.98 18.38 20.01
C LEU A 251 6.99 17.75 21.01
N PRO A 252 6.30 16.64 20.65
CA PRO A 252 5.64 15.80 21.62
C PRO A 252 6.60 15.39 22.75
N ALA A 253 6.09 15.31 23.99
CA ALA A 253 6.92 14.98 25.15
C ALA A 253 7.64 13.64 24.95
N GLY A 254 8.97 13.65 25.11
CA GLY A 254 9.83 12.46 25.00
C GLY A 254 10.20 12.07 23.57
N PHE A 255 9.77 12.82 22.55
CA PHE A 255 10.15 12.56 21.16
C PHE A 255 11.33 13.44 20.72
N SER A 256 12.17 12.89 19.86
CA SER A 256 13.11 13.61 19.01
C SER A 256 12.58 13.68 17.58
N LEU A 257 13.10 14.64 16.80
CA LEU A 257 12.74 14.85 15.40
C LEU A 257 13.99 14.76 14.53
N THR A 258 13.92 13.95 13.49
CA THR A 258 14.86 13.96 12.37
C THR A 258 14.15 14.48 11.13
N VAL A 259 14.77 15.41 10.40
CA VAL A 259 14.26 15.90 9.12
C VAL A 259 15.29 15.62 8.04
N SER A 260 14.92 14.78 7.07
CA SER A 260 15.77 14.33 5.98
C SER A 260 15.27 14.82 4.64
N ASP A 261 16.22 15.15 3.76
CA ASP A 261 15.94 15.41 2.36
C ASP A 261 15.85 14.07 1.63
N THR A 262 14.73 13.84 0.96
CA THR A 262 14.42 12.60 0.23
C THR A 262 14.08 12.93 -1.22
N THR A 263 13.87 11.90 -2.03
CA THR A 263 13.32 12.05 -3.38
C THR A 263 12.17 11.08 -3.60
N VAL A 264 11.11 11.54 -4.26
CA VAL A 264 9.99 10.69 -4.69
C VAL A 264 9.65 11.01 -6.13
N LYS A 265 9.58 10.00 -7.00
CA LYS A 265 9.38 10.18 -8.46
C LYS A 265 10.36 11.22 -9.05
N ASP A 266 11.63 11.18 -8.61
CA ASP A 266 12.70 12.13 -8.96
C ASP A 266 12.45 13.60 -8.56
N GLN A 267 11.44 13.86 -7.72
CA GLN A 267 11.12 15.17 -7.13
C GLN A 267 11.84 15.34 -5.79
N ASP A 268 12.16 16.59 -5.42
CA ASP A 268 12.60 16.90 -4.06
C ASP A 268 11.47 16.61 -3.05
N ALA A 269 11.81 15.94 -1.95
CA ALA A 269 10.90 15.63 -0.85
C ALA A 269 11.54 15.94 0.51
N LYS A 270 10.71 16.11 1.55
CA LYS A 270 11.16 16.29 2.93
C LYS A 270 10.44 15.30 3.84
N ARG A 271 11.19 14.44 4.53
CA ARG A 271 10.63 13.50 5.51
C ARG A 271 10.92 13.95 6.94
N PHE A 272 9.90 13.86 7.78
CA PHE A 272 9.91 14.20 9.21
C PHE A 272 9.68 12.93 10.00
N THR A 273 10.69 12.45 10.72
CA THR A 273 10.63 11.23 11.52
C THR A 273 10.69 11.57 13.00
N TYR A 274 9.65 11.21 13.74
CA TYR A 274 9.52 11.40 15.18
C TYR A 274 9.82 10.08 15.88
N SER A 275 10.75 10.08 16.83
CA SER A 275 11.11 8.87 17.57
C SER A 275 11.27 9.12 19.06
N ASN A 276 10.90 8.15 19.89
CA ASN A 276 11.19 8.14 21.33
C ASN A 276 12.08 6.94 21.74
N GLY A 277 12.69 6.27 20.75
CA GLY A 277 13.51 5.05 20.94
C GLY A 277 12.72 3.75 20.98
N SER A 278 11.40 3.78 21.24
CA SER A 278 10.51 2.60 21.23
C SER A 278 9.43 2.66 20.15
N THR A 279 9.12 3.86 19.68
CA THR A 279 8.12 4.14 18.66
C THR A 279 8.71 5.11 17.67
N GLU A 280 8.42 4.90 16.40
CA GLU A 280 8.73 5.80 15.30
C GLU A 280 7.44 6.10 14.54
N TRP A 281 7.27 7.35 14.11
CA TRP A 281 6.18 7.76 13.23
C TRP A 281 6.71 8.85 12.30
N TRP A 282 6.34 8.81 11.03
CA TRP A 282 6.83 9.77 10.05
C TRP A 282 5.72 10.35 9.18
N TRP A 283 6.03 11.50 8.59
CA TRP A 283 5.29 12.04 7.44
C TRP A 283 6.27 12.71 6.49
N GLU A 284 5.90 12.82 5.23
CA GLU A 284 6.73 13.33 4.14
C GLU A 284 5.96 14.37 3.35
N ILE A 285 6.60 15.46 2.96
CA ILE A 285 6.08 16.45 1.99
C ILE A 285 6.70 16.13 0.64
N THR A 286 5.86 16.03 -0.38
CA THR A 286 6.24 15.85 -1.78
C THR A 286 5.60 16.90 -2.67
N MET A 287 6.11 17.01 -3.89
CA MET A 287 5.52 17.85 -4.92
C MET A 287 4.58 17.01 -5.77
N ASP A 288 3.40 17.55 -6.07
CA ASP A 288 2.51 17.04 -7.12
C ASP A 288 2.05 18.21 -7.99
N ASP A 289 1.37 17.93 -9.10
CA ASP A 289 0.82 18.99 -9.93
C ASP A 289 -0.12 19.89 -9.09
N ALA A 290 0.07 21.20 -9.23
CA ALA A 290 -0.67 22.27 -8.54
C ALA A 290 -0.58 22.35 -7.00
N CYS A 291 0.09 21.41 -6.31
CA CYS A 291 0.11 21.37 -4.84
C CYS A 291 1.38 20.77 -4.22
N LEU A 292 1.53 20.98 -2.90
CA LEU A 292 2.39 20.16 -2.06
C LEU A 292 1.54 19.11 -1.36
N GLU A 293 1.92 17.86 -1.54
CA GLU A 293 1.21 16.72 -1.00
C GLU A 293 1.95 16.22 0.23
N THR A 294 1.24 15.77 1.26
CA THR A 294 1.85 15.05 2.38
C THR A 294 1.45 13.59 2.35
N ARG A 295 2.37 12.70 2.71
CA ARG A 295 2.10 11.29 2.97
C ARG A 295 2.51 10.92 4.38
N THR A 296 1.64 10.22 5.10
CA THR A 296 1.92 9.79 6.47
C THR A 296 2.35 8.32 6.53
N ASP A 297 3.02 7.97 7.61
CA ASP A 297 3.22 6.57 8.00
C ASP A 297 1.86 5.86 8.12
N PRO A 298 1.67 4.71 7.46
CA PRO A 298 0.45 3.92 7.59
C PRO A 298 0.20 3.58 9.05
N THR A 299 -0.93 4.02 9.59
CA THR A 299 -1.19 3.97 11.03
C THR A 299 -2.58 3.39 11.30
N PRO A 300 -2.76 2.47 12.27
CA PRO A 300 -4.09 2.08 12.72
C PRO A 300 -4.91 3.29 13.17
N VAL A 301 -6.23 3.32 12.96
CA VAL A 301 -7.07 4.46 13.41
C VAL A 301 -6.89 4.75 14.90
N ALA A 302 -6.79 3.72 15.75
CA ALA A 302 -6.45 3.87 17.16
C ALA A 302 -5.11 4.58 17.41
N GLY A 303 -4.13 4.33 16.53
CA GLY A 303 -2.83 4.99 16.55
C GLY A 303 -2.90 6.48 16.19
N LEU A 304 -3.83 6.90 15.32
CA LEU A 304 -4.09 8.31 15.05
C LEU A 304 -4.65 9.06 16.28
N HIS A 305 -5.28 8.34 17.21
CA HIS A 305 -5.71 8.90 18.50
C HIS A 305 -4.59 8.96 19.55
N ALA A 306 -3.44 8.33 19.31
CA ALA A 306 -2.30 8.41 20.22
C ALA A 306 -1.86 9.87 20.39
N ALA A 307 -1.62 10.27 21.65
CA ALA A 307 -1.33 11.66 21.98
C ALA A 307 -0.19 12.29 21.15
N PRO A 308 0.93 11.59 20.85
CA PRO A 308 1.99 12.13 20.00
C PRO A 308 1.54 12.36 18.54
N VAL A 309 0.85 11.38 17.93
CA VAL A 309 0.40 11.48 16.52
C VAL A 309 -0.63 12.59 16.37
N ARG A 310 -1.63 12.62 17.27
CA ARG A 310 -2.61 13.71 17.33
C ARG A 310 -1.96 15.07 17.51
N PHE A 311 -0.92 15.17 18.35
CA PHE A 311 -0.17 16.42 18.51
C PHE A 311 0.52 16.82 17.20
N ILE A 312 1.17 15.89 16.50
CA ILE A 312 1.89 16.20 15.26
C ILE A 312 0.92 16.68 14.17
N LEU A 313 -0.22 15.99 13.98
CA LEU A 313 -1.25 16.42 13.05
C LEU A 313 -1.78 17.82 13.42
N ARG A 314 -2.19 18.03 14.68
CA ARG A 314 -2.79 19.30 15.14
C ARG A 314 -1.84 20.47 15.26
N SER A 315 -0.53 20.23 15.41
CA SER A 315 0.43 21.29 15.74
C SER A 315 1.51 21.50 14.68
N HIS A 316 1.90 20.44 13.94
CA HIS A 316 3.04 20.49 13.01
C HIS A 316 2.65 20.43 11.54
N ILE A 317 1.59 19.69 11.19
CA ILE A 317 1.17 19.56 9.80
C ILE A 317 0.32 20.78 9.42
N PHE A 318 -0.94 20.85 9.84
CA PHE A 318 -1.86 21.89 9.36
C PHE A 318 -1.44 23.32 9.74
N PRO A 319 -1.18 23.66 11.02
CA PRO A 319 -0.90 25.06 11.36
C PRO A 319 0.45 25.58 10.86
N LEU A 320 1.45 24.69 10.70
CA LEU A 320 2.77 25.14 10.20
C LEU A 320 2.78 25.26 8.67
N ALA A 321 1.94 24.51 7.95
CA ALA A 321 1.65 24.79 6.54
C ALA A 321 1.00 26.17 6.39
N GLU A 322 -0.02 26.48 7.20
CA GLU A 322 -0.65 27.79 7.21
C GLU A 322 0.35 28.92 7.51
N ALA A 323 1.25 28.70 8.47
CA ALA A 323 2.28 29.66 8.80
C ALA A 323 3.32 29.89 7.67
N THR A 324 3.43 28.99 6.69
CA THR A 324 4.21 29.25 5.46
C THR A 324 3.39 29.93 4.37
N GLY A 325 2.10 30.20 4.59
CA GLY A 325 1.20 30.79 3.60
C GLY A 325 0.58 29.76 2.65
N LEU A 326 0.74 28.47 2.94
CA LEU A 326 -0.01 27.40 2.28
C LEU A 326 -1.37 27.25 2.97
N HIS A 327 -2.34 26.67 2.29
CA HIS A 327 -3.62 26.27 2.87
C HIS A 327 -4.03 24.92 2.30
N VAL A 328 -4.89 24.21 3.03
CA VAL A 328 -5.47 22.95 2.56
C VAL A 328 -6.26 23.20 1.27
N ASP A 329 -6.06 22.37 0.25
CA ASP A 329 -6.81 22.47 -1.00
C ASP A 329 -8.05 21.57 -0.98
N GLN A 330 -9.22 22.18 -0.82
CA GLN A 330 -10.51 21.48 -0.86
C GLN A 330 -11.22 21.58 -2.22
N SER A 331 -10.55 22.18 -3.21
CA SER A 331 -11.07 22.33 -4.57
C SER A 331 -10.82 21.09 -5.41
N ILE A 332 -11.55 20.96 -6.52
CA ILE A 332 -11.26 19.91 -7.53
C ILE A 332 -9.90 20.08 -8.23
N ALA A 333 -9.25 21.23 -8.07
CA ALA A 333 -8.15 21.66 -8.93
C ALA A 333 -6.75 21.36 -8.37
N GLY A 334 -6.55 21.23 -7.05
CA GLY A 334 -5.21 21.08 -6.48
C GLY A 334 -5.01 19.86 -5.60
N GLY A 335 -5.58 18.73 -6.03
CA GLY A 335 -5.26 17.39 -5.54
C GLY A 335 -6.10 16.99 -4.34
N GLY A 336 -6.52 15.72 -4.31
CA GLY A 336 -7.43 15.17 -3.31
C GLY A 336 -6.80 14.93 -1.93
N GLY A 337 -7.63 14.72 -0.93
CA GLY A 337 -7.26 14.35 0.44
C GLY A 337 -7.18 12.85 0.66
N HIS A 338 -6.62 12.12 -0.31
CA HIS A 338 -6.84 10.67 -0.45
C HIS A 338 -6.70 9.92 0.87
N LEU A 339 -7.67 9.05 1.16
CA LEU A 339 -7.62 8.15 2.31
C LEU A 339 -7.49 6.73 1.79
N SER A 340 -6.49 5.99 2.27
CA SER A 340 -6.29 4.60 1.88
C SER A 340 -6.49 3.66 3.07
N LEU A 341 -7.16 2.54 2.83
CA LEU A 341 -7.37 1.47 3.80
C LEU A 341 -6.53 0.25 3.41
N ASP A 342 -5.70 -0.22 4.33
CA ASP A 342 -4.92 -1.44 4.16
C ASP A 342 -5.83 -2.67 4.07
N SER A 343 -5.61 -3.47 3.03
CA SER A 343 -6.44 -4.62 2.70
C SER A 343 -6.44 -5.68 3.80
N ALA A 344 -5.26 -5.99 4.35
CA ALA A 344 -5.10 -7.03 5.35
C ALA A 344 -5.83 -6.68 6.66
N THR A 345 -5.67 -5.45 7.13
CA THR A 345 -6.30 -4.98 8.38
C THR A 345 -7.74 -4.54 8.19
N THR A 346 -8.21 -4.30 6.96
CA THR A 346 -9.61 -3.92 6.67
C THR A 346 -10.48 -5.14 6.41
N PHE A 347 -10.03 -6.08 5.58
CA PHE A 347 -10.81 -7.24 5.13
C PHE A 347 -10.35 -8.56 5.76
N GLY A 348 -9.19 -8.62 6.41
CA GLY A 348 -8.70 -9.85 7.06
C GLY A 348 -8.43 -11.01 6.08
N GLY A 349 -8.27 -10.71 4.78
CA GLY A 349 -8.16 -11.73 3.73
C GLY A 349 -9.50 -12.30 3.24
N SER A 350 -10.64 -11.82 3.74
CA SER A 350 -11.97 -12.23 3.27
C SER A 350 -12.31 -11.59 1.92
N VAL A 351 -12.58 -12.43 0.92
CA VAL A 351 -13.14 -12.02 -0.36
C VAL A 351 -14.53 -11.45 -0.19
N GLU A 352 -15.36 -12.09 0.65
CA GLU A 352 -16.74 -11.69 0.89
C GLU A 352 -16.81 -10.26 1.45
N LEU A 353 -16.02 -9.94 2.48
CA LEU A 353 -15.97 -8.58 3.04
C LEU A 353 -15.48 -7.56 2.04
N PHE A 354 -14.46 -7.88 1.23
CA PHE A 354 -14.00 -7.00 0.16
C PHE A 354 -15.12 -6.71 -0.84
N VAL A 355 -15.74 -7.75 -1.38
CA VAL A 355 -16.80 -7.64 -2.39
C VAL A 355 -18.01 -6.86 -1.88
N GLN A 356 -18.44 -7.16 -0.65
CA GLN A 356 -19.60 -6.49 -0.04
C GLN A 356 -19.29 -5.04 0.31
N SER A 357 -18.04 -4.72 0.69
CA SER A 357 -17.61 -3.33 0.90
C SER A 357 -17.62 -2.53 -0.40
N MET A 358 -17.07 -3.09 -1.49
CA MET A 358 -17.13 -2.48 -2.81
C MET A 358 -18.56 -2.22 -3.27
N ARG A 359 -19.46 -3.20 -3.05
CA ARG A 359 -20.89 -3.05 -3.36
C ARG A 359 -21.53 -1.90 -2.59
N GLU A 360 -21.25 -1.81 -1.29
CA GLU A 360 -21.80 -0.76 -0.44
C GLU A 360 -21.31 0.62 -0.89
N TRP A 361 -20.01 0.79 -1.13
CA TRP A 361 -19.45 2.06 -1.60
C TRP A 361 -20.05 2.50 -2.95
N GLU A 362 -20.12 1.60 -3.92
CA GLU A 362 -20.69 1.91 -5.25
C GLU A 362 -22.22 2.07 -5.23
N THR A 363 -22.93 1.56 -4.21
CA THR A 363 -24.38 1.74 -4.09
C THR A 363 -24.74 3.01 -3.32
N GLN A 364 -23.95 3.35 -2.29
CA GLN A 364 -24.14 4.54 -1.45
C GLN A 364 -23.33 5.75 -1.92
N TRP A 365 -22.86 5.74 -3.17
CA TRP A 365 -21.99 6.79 -3.69
C TRP A 365 -22.66 8.18 -3.68
N GLU A 366 -23.99 8.27 -3.80
CA GLU A 366 -24.70 9.55 -3.70
C GLU A 366 -24.61 10.15 -2.28
N ASP A 367 -24.76 9.32 -1.25
CA ASP A 367 -24.58 9.71 0.15
C ASP A 367 -23.12 10.10 0.42
N TRP A 368 -22.17 9.38 -0.19
CA TRP A 368 -20.75 9.73 -0.17
C TRP A 368 -20.52 11.12 -0.76
N VAL A 369 -21.02 11.38 -1.97
CA VAL A 369 -20.91 12.69 -2.63
C VAL A 369 -21.60 13.78 -1.82
N ALA A 370 -22.74 13.51 -1.19
CA ALA A 370 -23.40 14.47 -0.31
C ALA A 370 -22.57 14.80 0.94
N ARG A 371 -21.82 13.81 1.46
CA ARG A 371 -20.96 13.96 2.62
C ARG A 371 -19.65 14.68 2.31
N PHE A 372 -19.01 14.31 1.20
CA PHE A 372 -17.67 14.77 0.86
C PHE A 372 -17.68 15.88 -0.19
N GLY A 373 -18.57 15.87 -1.17
CA GLY A 373 -18.65 16.89 -2.22
C GLY A 373 -19.50 18.13 -1.91
N ALA A 374 -19.85 18.37 -0.63
CA ALA A 374 -20.60 19.56 -0.22
C ALA A 374 -19.67 20.72 0.19
N ALA A 375 -20.06 21.94 -0.20
CA ALA A 375 -19.27 23.15 0.09
C ALA A 375 -18.84 23.22 1.57
N PRO A 376 -17.56 23.55 1.86
CA PRO A 376 -16.56 24.11 0.95
C PRO A 376 -15.85 23.10 0.03
N ARG A 377 -16.12 21.80 0.18
CA ARG A 377 -15.54 20.75 -0.64
C ARG A 377 -16.25 20.66 -1.99
N GLU A 378 -15.50 20.35 -3.03
CA GLU A 378 -16.04 20.23 -4.39
C GLU A 378 -15.88 18.79 -4.91
N LYS A 379 -16.98 18.21 -5.41
CA LYS A 379 -17.00 16.87 -6.01
C LYS A 379 -16.01 16.74 -7.18
N ASP A 380 -15.10 15.76 -7.14
CA ASP A 380 -14.12 15.54 -8.22
C ASP A 380 -14.62 14.51 -9.25
N VAL A 381 -15.55 14.94 -10.11
CA VAL A 381 -16.07 14.10 -11.20
C VAL A 381 -15.06 13.81 -12.32
N VAL A 382 -13.91 14.50 -12.34
CA VAL A 382 -12.94 14.39 -13.44
C VAL A 382 -11.83 13.41 -13.09
N ASN A 383 -11.22 13.54 -11.91
CA ASN A 383 -10.11 12.68 -11.48
C ASN A 383 -10.53 11.57 -10.52
N ALA A 384 -11.75 11.62 -9.98
CA ALA A 384 -12.29 10.59 -9.10
C ALA A 384 -13.78 10.29 -9.36
N PRO A 385 -14.22 10.05 -10.61
CA PRO A 385 -15.61 9.70 -10.88
C PRO A 385 -16.03 8.41 -10.16
N TRP A 386 -17.25 8.40 -9.64
CA TRP A 386 -17.95 7.18 -9.26
C TRP A 386 -18.45 6.46 -10.51
N THR A 387 -18.63 5.14 -10.45
CA THR A 387 -19.18 4.38 -11.57
C THR A 387 -20.56 4.90 -11.98
N GLY A 388 -21.38 5.32 -11.00
CA GLY A 388 -22.69 5.95 -11.21
C GLY A 388 -22.65 7.29 -11.94
N ASP A 389 -21.53 8.03 -11.89
CA ASP A 389 -21.36 9.32 -12.56
C ASP A 389 -20.96 9.19 -14.03
N LEU A 390 -20.51 8.01 -14.46
CA LEU A 390 -20.04 7.79 -15.82
C LEU A 390 -21.18 7.90 -16.85
N PRO A 391 -20.88 8.19 -18.13
CA PRO A 391 -21.85 8.05 -19.20
C PRO A 391 -22.45 6.64 -19.17
N GLN A 392 -23.78 6.49 -19.17
CA GLN A 392 -24.44 5.18 -18.98
C GLN A 392 -24.20 4.55 -17.60
N GLY A 393 -24.00 5.37 -16.56
CA GLY A 393 -23.63 4.96 -15.20
C GLY A 393 -24.43 3.79 -14.64
N GLU A 394 -25.76 3.76 -14.78
CA GLU A 394 -26.57 2.62 -14.31
C GLU A 394 -26.20 1.30 -15.01
N THR A 395 -25.90 1.32 -16.31
CA THR A 395 -25.43 0.13 -17.03
C THR A 395 -24.08 -0.31 -16.49
N HIS A 396 -23.17 0.62 -16.19
CA HIS A 396 -21.85 0.33 -15.64
C HIS A 396 -21.92 -0.20 -14.20
N LEU A 397 -22.77 0.40 -13.35
CA LEU A 397 -23.03 -0.08 -12.00
C LEU A 397 -23.57 -1.50 -12.02
N ASN A 398 -24.49 -1.82 -12.93
CA ASN A 398 -24.99 -3.19 -13.09
C ASN A 398 -23.90 -4.16 -13.58
N GLY A 399 -22.97 -3.70 -14.43
CA GLY A 399 -21.78 -4.46 -14.81
C GLY A 399 -20.86 -4.76 -13.62
N VAL A 400 -20.55 -3.75 -12.80
CA VAL A 400 -19.78 -3.91 -11.56
C VAL A 400 -20.48 -4.87 -10.60
N ARG A 401 -21.78 -4.68 -10.35
CA ARG A 401 -22.59 -5.57 -9.51
C ARG A 401 -22.53 -7.02 -9.98
N ALA A 402 -22.62 -7.26 -11.29
CA ALA A 402 -22.52 -8.61 -11.85
C ALA A 402 -21.15 -9.25 -11.58
N VAL A 403 -20.05 -8.51 -11.74
CA VAL A 403 -18.70 -9.00 -11.40
C VAL A 403 -18.57 -9.30 -9.90
N LEU A 404 -19.13 -8.44 -9.05
CA LEU A 404 -19.16 -8.64 -7.61
C LEU A 404 -20.01 -9.88 -7.22
N ASP A 405 -21.20 -10.06 -7.81
CA ASP A 405 -22.06 -11.23 -7.60
C ASP A 405 -21.36 -12.53 -8.00
N GLU A 406 -20.71 -12.56 -9.17
CA GLU A 406 -19.96 -13.73 -9.65
C GLU A 406 -18.77 -14.05 -8.72
N THR A 407 -18.03 -13.02 -8.32
CA THR A 407 -16.88 -13.18 -7.42
C THR A 407 -17.30 -13.70 -6.05
N LEU A 408 -18.40 -13.18 -5.49
CA LEU A 408 -18.95 -13.67 -4.23
C LEU A 408 -19.41 -15.12 -4.35
N ALA A 409 -20.07 -15.47 -5.46
CA ALA A 409 -20.51 -16.84 -5.71
C ALA A 409 -19.34 -17.81 -5.86
N ASP A 410 -18.24 -17.39 -6.49
CA ASP A 410 -16.98 -18.15 -6.55
C ASP A 410 -16.35 -18.32 -5.17
N ALA A 411 -16.31 -17.25 -4.35
CA ALA A 411 -15.74 -17.30 -3.01
C ALA A 411 -16.48 -18.30 -2.12
N HIS A 412 -17.82 -18.30 -2.19
CA HIS A 412 -18.66 -19.28 -1.50
C HIS A 412 -18.46 -20.74 -1.97
N ARG A 413 -17.86 -20.95 -3.14
CA ARG A 413 -17.45 -22.27 -3.64
C ARG A 413 -15.98 -22.60 -3.39
N GLY A 414 -15.20 -21.66 -2.86
CA GLY A 414 -13.75 -21.78 -2.71
C GLY A 414 -12.99 -21.70 -4.04
N ASP A 415 -13.58 -21.03 -5.05
CA ASP A 415 -13.05 -20.95 -6.41
C ASP A 415 -12.18 -19.70 -6.67
N VAL A 416 -12.15 -18.74 -5.74
CA VAL A 416 -11.40 -17.48 -5.91
C VAL A 416 -10.79 -17.02 -4.58
N ASP A 417 -9.63 -16.37 -4.65
CA ASP A 417 -8.98 -15.66 -3.55
C ASP A 417 -9.17 -14.15 -3.64
N LEU A 418 -8.73 -13.44 -2.60
CA LEU A 418 -8.81 -11.98 -2.58
C LEU A 418 -8.08 -11.33 -3.77
N LEU A 419 -6.90 -11.84 -4.15
CA LEU A 419 -6.13 -11.28 -5.26
C LEU A 419 -6.81 -11.52 -6.62
N GLY A 420 -7.39 -12.70 -6.83
CA GLY A 420 -8.18 -13.04 -8.00
C GLY A 420 -9.43 -12.17 -8.11
N ALA A 421 -10.15 -11.96 -7.00
CA ALA A 421 -11.29 -11.05 -6.91
C ALA A 421 -10.91 -9.61 -7.31
N ILE A 422 -9.82 -9.08 -6.73
CA ILE A 422 -9.28 -7.75 -7.04
C ILE A 422 -8.96 -7.64 -8.53
N ARG A 423 -8.23 -8.59 -9.10
CA ARG A 423 -7.82 -8.56 -10.52
C ARG A 423 -9.01 -8.56 -11.48
N ARG A 424 -10.06 -9.34 -11.19
CA ARG A 424 -11.28 -9.36 -12.01
C ARG A 424 -11.99 -8.01 -11.96
N LEU A 425 -12.11 -7.42 -10.78
CA LEU A 425 -12.73 -6.12 -10.62
C LEU A 425 -11.91 -5.00 -11.28
N GLN A 426 -10.59 -5.00 -11.09
CA GLN A 426 -9.66 -4.10 -11.77
C GLN A 426 -9.81 -4.19 -13.30
N ALA A 427 -9.82 -5.41 -13.86
CA ALA A 427 -9.97 -5.61 -15.30
C ALA A 427 -11.31 -5.05 -15.82
N HIS A 428 -12.39 -5.19 -15.04
CA HIS A 428 -13.68 -4.59 -15.39
C HIS A 428 -13.64 -3.06 -15.31
N MET A 429 -13.08 -2.52 -14.22
CA MET A 429 -12.95 -1.10 -13.97
C MET A 429 -12.10 -0.38 -15.03
N GLN A 430 -11.02 -1.01 -15.51
CA GLN A 430 -10.21 -0.50 -16.63
C GLN A 430 -11.00 -0.37 -17.93
N ALA A 431 -12.04 -1.18 -18.13
CA ALA A 431 -12.87 -1.11 -19.34
C ALA A 431 -13.91 0.02 -19.30
N LEU A 432 -14.16 0.63 -18.14
CA LEU A 432 -15.13 1.71 -17.99
C LEU A 432 -14.67 2.99 -18.72
N PRO A 433 -15.59 3.76 -19.31
CA PRO A 433 -15.24 5.01 -19.97
C PRO A 433 -14.79 6.05 -18.96
N LEU A 434 -14.03 7.05 -19.43
CA LEU A 434 -13.81 8.26 -18.65
C LEU A 434 -15.10 9.07 -18.51
N HIS A 435 -15.18 9.89 -17.47
CA HIS A 435 -16.28 10.84 -17.30
C HIS A 435 -16.39 11.78 -18.53
N ARG A 436 -17.61 12.23 -18.85
CA ARG A 436 -17.85 13.09 -20.02
C ARG A 436 -17.08 14.42 -19.98
N ASP A 437 -16.80 14.90 -18.77
CA ASP A 437 -16.09 16.17 -18.54
C ASP A 437 -14.58 15.97 -18.35
N ALA A 438 -14.06 14.75 -18.58
CA ALA A 438 -12.63 14.49 -18.56
C ALA A 438 -11.87 15.42 -19.54
N THR A 439 -10.79 16.01 -19.06
CA THR A 439 -9.95 16.95 -19.84
C THR A 439 -9.28 16.23 -21.02
N GLN A 440 -8.87 16.98 -22.05
CA GLN A 440 -8.16 16.38 -23.19
C GLN A 440 -6.84 15.73 -22.74
N ASN A 441 -6.10 16.36 -21.83
CA ASN A 441 -4.86 15.81 -21.30
C ASN A 441 -5.08 14.45 -20.61
N LEU A 442 -6.14 14.32 -19.81
CA LEU A 442 -6.50 13.05 -19.18
C LEU A 442 -6.87 11.99 -20.22
N ARG A 443 -7.64 12.37 -21.25
CA ARG A 443 -8.00 11.48 -22.36
C ARG A 443 -6.77 10.99 -23.12
N ASP A 444 -5.83 11.88 -23.40
CA ASP A 444 -4.58 11.55 -24.10
C ASP A 444 -3.72 10.63 -23.23
N LYS A 445 -3.54 10.96 -21.94
CA LYS A 445 -2.82 10.13 -20.98
C LYS A 445 -3.37 8.71 -20.91
N VAL A 446 -4.69 8.56 -20.78
CA VAL A 446 -5.36 7.25 -20.73
C VAL A 446 -5.39 6.55 -22.09
N ALA A 447 -5.30 7.28 -23.21
CA ALA A 447 -5.15 6.67 -24.53
C ALA A 447 -3.76 6.05 -24.70
N ASP A 448 -2.73 6.72 -24.18
CA ASP A 448 -1.34 6.25 -24.20
C ASP A 448 -1.09 5.16 -23.13
N HIS A 449 -1.79 5.25 -21.99
CA HIS A 449 -1.68 4.37 -20.82
C HIS A 449 -3.07 3.93 -20.32
N PRO A 450 -3.73 2.96 -20.97
CA PRO A 450 -5.07 2.52 -20.57
C PRO A 450 -5.18 2.01 -19.13
N GLU A 451 -4.09 1.49 -18.57
CA GLU A 451 -3.98 1.07 -17.18
C GLU A 451 -4.24 2.19 -16.17
N ASP A 452 -3.93 3.44 -16.54
CA ASP A 452 -4.12 4.63 -15.69
C ASP A 452 -5.61 4.90 -15.39
N ARG A 453 -6.55 4.25 -16.09
CA ARG A 453 -7.98 4.36 -15.76
C ARG A 453 -8.30 3.98 -14.32
N LEU A 454 -7.60 2.99 -13.76
CA LEU A 454 -7.80 2.59 -12.36
C LEU A 454 -7.44 3.70 -11.39
N HIS A 455 -6.41 4.47 -11.75
CA HIS A 455 -5.97 5.61 -10.97
C HIS A 455 -7.13 6.59 -10.82
N TYR A 456 -7.88 6.88 -11.88
CA TYR A 456 -8.92 7.91 -11.91
C TYR A 456 -10.32 7.39 -11.54
N GLN A 457 -10.44 6.69 -10.41
CA GLN A 457 -11.72 6.20 -9.89
C GLN A 457 -11.91 6.64 -8.44
N ALA A 458 -13.17 6.93 -8.06
CA ALA A 458 -13.49 7.33 -6.69
C ALA A 458 -13.04 6.30 -5.65
N VAL A 459 -13.23 5.01 -5.96
CA VAL A 459 -12.64 3.88 -5.23
C VAL A 459 -11.54 3.28 -6.10
N ASN A 460 -10.30 3.71 -5.85
CA ASN A 460 -9.13 3.30 -6.59
C ASN A 460 -8.59 1.96 -6.05
N LEU A 461 -8.46 0.99 -6.96
CA LEU A 461 -7.96 -0.36 -6.68
C LEU A 461 -6.56 -0.61 -7.23
N GLU A 462 -5.89 0.36 -7.86
CA GLU A 462 -4.56 0.22 -8.49
C GLU A 462 -3.57 -0.52 -7.59
N HIS A 463 -3.51 -0.14 -6.30
CA HIS A 463 -2.56 -0.70 -5.34
C HIS A 463 -3.02 -2.02 -4.71
N MET A 464 -4.26 -2.46 -4.89
CA MET A 464 -4.79 -3.68 -4.27
C MET A 464 -4.12 -4.97 -4.79
N ALA A 465 -3.54 -4.93 -5.99
CA ALA A 465 -2.86 -6.06 -6.61
C ALA A 465 -1.34 -6.09 -6.37
N ASP A 466 -0.81 -5.24 -5.47
CA ASP A 466 0.63 -5.19 -5.18
C ASP A 466 1.16 -6.57 -4.72
N ALA A 467 2.37 -6.91 -5.21
CA ALA A 467 3.03 -8.15 -4.86
C ALA A 467 3.33 -8.25 -3.36
N ASN A 468 3.63 -7.11 -2.73
CA ASN A 468 3.79 -6.99 -1.28
C ASN A 468 2.43 -6.77 -0.60
N PRO A 469 1.92 -7.73 0.20
CA PRO A 469 0.65 -7.58 0.89
C PRO A 469 0.53 -6.33 1.77
N ALA A 470 1.64 -5.85 2.34
CA ALA A 470 1.66 -4.65 3.20
C ALA A 470 1.41 -3.34 2.43
N HIS A 471 1.45 -3.37 1.10
CA HIS A 471 1.19 -2.23 0.24
C HIS A 471 -0.19 -2.29 -0.41
N ARG A 472 -0.97 -3.36 -0.18
CA ARG A 472 -2.29 -3.52 -0.79
C ARG A 472 -3.30 -2.62 -0.10
N ARG A 473 -3.81 -1.61 -0.80
CA ARG A 473 -4.75 -0.64 -0.25
C ARG A 473 -5.84 -0.29 -1.22
N VAL A 474 -7.05 -0.15 -0.69
CA VAL A 474 -8.12 0.56 -1.37
C VAL A 474 -7.93 2.03 -1.07
N GLU A 475 -7.94 2.87 -2.08
CA GLU A 475 -7.82 4.32 -1.93
C GLU A 475 -9.15 4.99 -2.30
N PHE A 476 -9.58 5.93 -1.46
CA PHE A 476 -10.73 6.78 -1.72
C PHE A 476 -10.24 8.13 -2.22
N ARG A 477 -10.61 8.46 -3.45
CA ARG A 477 -10.12 9.65 -4.15
C ARG A 477 -11.10 10.80 -4.18
N ASP A 478 -12.41 10.51 -4.20
CA ASP A 478 -13.46 11.53 -4.06
C ASP A 478 -13.65 11.91 -2.58
N ILE A 479 -12.53 12.30 -1.95
CA ILE A 479 -12.45 12.89 -0.62
C ILE A 479 -11.48 14.05 -0.75
N GLN A 480 -11.98 15.26 -0.52
CA GLN A 480 -11.20 16.49 -0.56
C GLN A 480 -10.31 16.58 0.68
N ALA A 481 -9.19 17.32 0.58
CA ALA A 481 -8.25 17.42 1.68
C ALA A 481 -8.91 17.92 2.97
N GLN A 482 -8.56 17.28 4.08
CA GLN A 482 -9.17 17.60 5.36
C GLN A 482 -8.52 18.87 5.93
N ASP A 483 -9.33 19.78 6.46
CA ASP A 483 -8.90 21.08 7.01
C ASP A 483 -8.09 20.94 8.31
N GLY A 484 -8.11 19.76 8.91
CA GLY A 484 -7.42 19.46 10.14
C GLY A 484 -7.69 18.06 10.66
N TYR A 485 -7.08 17.77 11.82
CA TYR A 485 -7.21 16.47 12.50
C TYR A 485 -8.66 16.09 12.81
N ASP A 486 -9.49 17.03 13.25
CA ASP A 486 -10.85 16.69 13.68
C ASP A 486 -11.72 16.26 12.50
N GLN A 487 -11.57 16.93 11.35
CA GLN A 487 -12.23 16.55 10.10
C GLN A 487 -11.71 15.21 9.57
N LEU A 488 -10.40 14.94 9.64
CA LEU A 488 -9.85 13.62 9.32
C LEU A 488 -10.50 12.50 10.14
N ILE A 489 -10.61 12.68 11.45
CA ILE A 489 -11.24 11.68 12.32
C ILE A 489 -12.74 11.53 12.03
N GLU A 490 -13.43 12.62 11.70
CA GLU A 490 -14.84 12.58 11.32
C GLU A 490 -15.06 11.79 10.02
N ASP A 491 -14.22 12.04 9.02
CA ASP A 491 -14.26 11.35 7.73
C ASP A 491 -13.94 9.86 7.87
N LEU A 492 -12.90 9.51 8.65
CA LEU A 492 -12.59 8.11 8.98
C LEU A 492 -13.74 7.44 9.74
N ARG A 493 -14.43 8.17 10.64
CA ARG A 493 -15.60 7.64 11.34
C ARG A 493 -16.74 7.33 10.36
N TYR A 494 -16.98 8.20 9.38
CA TYR A 494 -18.00 7.98 8.36
C TYR A 494 -17.70 6.71 7.54
N ILE A 495 -16.49 6.62 6.97
CA ILE A 495 -16.04 5.44 6.20
C ILE A 495 -16.14 4.18 7.05
N GLY A 496 -15.70 4.26 8.31
CA GLY A 496 -15.77 3.15 9.22
C GLY A 496 -17.19 2.71 9.57
N SER A 497 -18.14 3.64 9.67
CA SER A 497 -19.54 3.29 9.94
C SER A 497 -20.15 2.47 8.80
N MET A 498 -19.82 2.79 7.55
CA MET A 498 -20.24 2.00 6.39
C MET A 498 -19.65 0.59 6.43
N LEU A 499 -18.35 0.48 6.68
CA LEU A 499 -17.67 -0.81 6.79
C LEU A 499 -18.19 -1.66 7.96
N GLN A 500 -18.55 -1.04 9.09
CA GLN A 500 -19.17 -1.75 10.20
C GLN A 500 -20.55 -2.29 9.80
N GLY A 501 -21.35 -1.51 9.07
CA GLY A 501 -22.63 -1.99 8.53
C GLY A 501 -22.47 -3.21 7.62
N VAL A 502 -21.46 -3.21 6.75
CA VAL A 502 -21.11 -4.37 5.91
C VAL A 502 -20.73 -5.58 6.75
N ARG A 503 -19.89 -5.41 7.78
CA ARG A 503 -19.50 -6.51 8.69
C ARG A 503 -20.71 -7.11 9.40
N ASP A 504 -21.61 -6.28 9.90
CA ASP A 504 -22.82 -6.71 10.61
C ASP A 504 -23.72 -7.55 9.67
N ASN A 505 -23.90 -7.11 8.43
CA ASN A 505 -24.69 -7.81 7.40
C ASN A 505 -24.04 -9.15 7.01
N VAL A 506 -22.76 -9.14 6.65
CA VAL A 506 -22.00 -10.33 6.25
C VAL A 506 -21.98 -11.36 7.36
N ARG A 507 -21.81 -10.94 8.62
CA ARG A 507 -21.87 -11.84 9.77
C ARG A 507 -23.22 -12.53 9.88
N ALA A 508 -24.33 -11.81 9.69
CA ALA A 508 -25.67 -12.38 9.76
C ALA A 508 -25.94 -13.37 8.61
N GLU A 509 -25.50 -13.02 7.39
CA GLU A 509 -25.60 -13.89 6.22
C GLU A 509 -24.78 -15.17 6.38
N GLN A 510 -23.53 -15.05 6.83
CA GLN A 510 -22.65 -16.17 7.12
C GLN A 510 -23.26 -17.11 8.16
N GLN A 511 -23.77 -16.59 9.28
CA GLN A 511 -24.42 -17.42 10.31
C GLN A 511 -25.61 -18.20 9.74
N THR A 512 -26.40 -17.56 8.86
CA THR A 512 -27.51 -18.20 8.18
C THR A 512 -27.03 -19.34 7.26
N ARG A 513 -26.00 -19.10 6.44
CA ARG A 513 -25.42 -20.14 5.56
C ARG A 513 -24.84 -21.31 6.35
N LEU A 514 -24.10 -21.04 7.43
CA LEU A 514 -23.48 -22.07 8.26
C LEU A 514 -24.54 -22.93 8.97
N ALA A 515 -25.63 -22.32 9.45
CA ALA A 515 -26.74 -23.05 10.06
C ALA A 515 -27.48 -23.94 9.03
N GLN A 516 -27.61 -23.50 7.79
CA GLN A 516 -28.20 -24.30 6.70
C GLN A 516 -27.29 -25.45 6.28
N ARG A 517 -25.97 -25.22 6.22
CA ARG A 517 -24.96 -26.20 5.81
C ARG A 517 -24.75 -27.28 6.89
N HIS A 518 -24.85 -26.91 8.17
CA HIS A 518 -24.53 -27.78 9.32
C HIS A 518 -25.69 -27.81 10.36
N PRO A 519 -26.81 -28.46 10.04
CA PRO A 519 -28.01 -28.48 10.88
C PRO A 519 -27.87 -29.24 12.22
#